data_AF-A0A8T5KQL2-F1
#
_entry.id   AF-A0A8T5KQL2-F1
#
_cell.length_a   1.000
_cell.length_b   1.000
_cell.length_c   1.000
_cell.angle_alpha   90.00
_cell.angle_beta   90.00
_cell.angle_gamma   90.00
#
_symmetry.space_group_name_H-M   'P 1'
#
loop_
_entity.id
_entity.type
_entity.pdbx_description
1 polymer ?
#
loop_
_entity_poly.entity_id
_entity_poly.type
_entity_poly.pdbx_seq_one_letter_code
_entity_poly.pdbx_strand_id
1 'polypeptide(L)'
;MIASKEFWEEVEEFYKTQGKVIAYAEDCICNWFEKNYKQLGFEKILRRQWNKTPDYIVLKNGKEVKVEIEYLASSFIQHKHKISEADIVICCKNDVELKGVKVIALDDVFVCANDIIEKLEEIRRKRIEAETQNFIERVWKNIGVKK
;
A
#
# COMPACT_ATOMS: atom_id res chain seq x y z
N MET A 1 -6.84 12.08 -17.61
CA MET A 1 -6.58 10.89 -18.44
C MET A 1 -6.99 9.67 -17.63
N ILE A 2 -7.77 8.76 -18.21
CA ILE A 2 -8.14 7.50 -17.56
C ILE A 2 -7.10 6.48 -18.00
N ALA A 3 -6.44 5.82 -17.05
CA ALA A 3 -5.46 4.79 -17.35
C ALA A 3 -6.11 3.60 -18.07
N SER A 4 -5.43 3.02 -19.06
CA SER A 4 -5.95 1.90 -19.84
C SER A 4 -6.07 0.65 -18.99
N LYS A 5 -6.91 -0.29 -19.41
CA LYS A 5 -7.09 -1.57 -18.73
C LYS A 5 -5.78 -2.38 -18.70
N GLU A 6 -4.99 -2.31 -19.77
CA GLU A 6 -3.67 -2.95 -19.88
C GLU A 6 -2.67 -2.39 -18.85
N PHE A 7 -2.74 -1.09 -18.53
CA PHE A 7 -1.91 -0.50 -17.48
C PHE A 7 -2.22 -1.10 -16.11
N TRP A 8 -3.50 -1.31 -15.78
CA TRP A 8 -3.89 -1.92 -14.52
C TRP A 8 -3.51 -3.41 -14.44
N GLU A 9 -3.53 -4.13 -15.58
CA GLU A 9 -3.11 -5.54 -15.66
C GLU A 9 -1.59 -5.69 -15.50
N GLU A 10 -0.77 -4.83 -16.11
CA GLU A 10 0.69 -4.82 -15.89
C GLU A 10 1.07 -4.45 -14.45
N VAL A 11 0.32 -3.50 -13.87
CA VAL A 11 0.47 -3.10 -12.49
C VAL A 11 0.11 -4.26 -11.55
N GLU A 12 -0.98 -5.00 -11.81
CA GLU A 12 -1.35 -6.23 -11.07
C GLU A 12 -0.32 -7.37 -11.21
N GLU A 13 0.22 -7.60 -12.42
CA GLU A 13 1.27 -8.60 -12.67
C GLU A 13 2.56 -8.24 -11.91
N PHE A 14 2.91 -6.95 -11.88
CA PHE A 14 4.01 -6.41 -11.08
C PHE A 14 3.74 -6.57 -9.56
N TYR A 15 2.52 -6.30 -9.10
CA TYR A 15 2.10 -6.49 -7.70
C TYR A 15 2.21 -7.95 -7.23
N LYS A 16 1.94 -8.93 -8.09
CA LYS A 16 2.11 -10.37 -7.79
C LYS A 16 3.55 -10.76 -7.46
N THR A 17 4.55 -9.93 -7.78
CA THR A 17 5.97 -10.29 -7.65
C THR A 17 6.73 -9.58 -6.52
N GLN A 18 6.15 -8.59 -5.80
CA GLN A 18 6.89 -7.79 -4.80
C GLN A 18 6.02 -7.29 -3.63
N GLY A 19 6.08 -7.95 -2.46
CA GLY A 19 5.44 -7.48 -1.21
C GLY A 19 5.91 -6.08 -0.73
N LYS A 20 7.01 -5.54 -1.26
CA LYS A 20 7.51 -4.20 -0.92
C LYS A 20 6.65 -3.06 -1.46
N VAL A 21 5.92 -3.28 -2.55
CA VAL A 21 5.09 -2.23 -3.18
C VAL A 21 3.78 -2.08 -2.43
N ILE A 22 3.19 -3.20 -2.00
CA ILE A 22 1.99 -3.22 -1.15
C ILE A 22 2.25 -2.49 0.16
N ALA A 23 3.36 -2.81 0.84
CA ALA A 23 3.75 -2.10 2.05
C ALA A 23 3.93 -0.59 1.84
N TYR A 24 4.49 -0.17 0.70
CA TYR A 24 4.61 1.26 0.38
C TYR A 24 3.25 1.93 0.13
N ALA A 25 2.32 1.23 -0.53
CA ALA A 25 0.97 1.74 -0.74
C ALA A 25 0.19 1.86 0.57
N GLU A 26 0.29 0.89 1.47
CA GLU A 26 -0.29 0.94 2.81
C GLU A 26 0.30 2.11 3.62
N ASP A 27 1.61 2.36 3.53
CA ASP A 27 2.25 3.54 4.14
C ASP A 27 1.69 4.86 3.58
N CYS A 28 1.43 4.94 2.27
CA CYS A 28 0.77 6.08 1.65
C CYS A 28 -0.64 6.30 2.22
N ILE A 29 -1.42 5.23 2.37
CA ILE A 29 -2.77 5.29 2.95
C ILE A 29 -2.71 5.70 4.43
N CYS A 30 -1.77 5.16 5.20
CA CYS A 30 -1.51 5.57 6.59
C CYS A 30 -1.24 7.07 6.70
N ASN A 31 -0.32 7.58 5.88
CA ASN A 31 0.03 9.00 5.86
C ASN A 31 -1.16 9.89 5.46
N TRP A 32 -1.98 9.44 4.51
CA TRP A 32 -3.19 10.13 4.14
C TRP A 32 -4.22 10.11 5.28
N PHE A 33 -4.42 8.96 5.91
CA PHE A 33 -5.36 8.78 7.03
C PHE A 33 -5.00 9.71 8.20
N GLU A 34 -3.73 9.77 8.59
CA GLU A 34 -3.27 10.64 9.68
C GLU A 34 -3.56 12.13 9.43
N LYS A 35 -3.54 12.57 8.17
CA LYS A 35 -3.83 13.94 7.76
C LYS A 35 -5.34 14.20 7.63
N ASN A 36 -6.14 13.17 7.33
CA ASN A 36 -7.52 13.33 6.88
C ASN A 36 -8.57 12.59 7.74
N TYR A 37 -8.20 11.92 8.84
CA TYR A 37 -9.12 11.11 9.67
C TYR A 37 -10.39 11.86 10.08
N LYS A 38 -10.31 13.18 10.30
CA LYS A 38 -11.47 14.02 10.63
C LYS A 38 -12.53 14.05 9.54
N GLN A 39 -12.12 13.98 8.27
CA GLN A 39 -13.03 13.94 7.11
C GLN A 39 -13.83 12.63 7.07
N LEU A 40 -13.29 11.56 7.66
CA LEU A 40 -13.98 10.26 7.82
C LEU A 40 -14.85 10.20 9.08
N GLY A 41 -15.00 11.33 9.78
CA GLY A 41 -15.79 11.46 11.00
C GLY A 41 -15.11 10.86 12.24
N PHE A 42 -13.78 10.75 12.25
CA PHE A 42 -13.02 10.40 13.46
C PHE A 42 -12.63 11.67 14.23
N GLU A 43 -12.70 11.64 15.55
CA GLU A 43 -12.43 12.80 16.42
C GLU A 43 -10.94 12.98 16.67
N LYS A 44 -10.23 11.87 16.92
CA LYS A 44 -8.81 11.85 17.30
C LYS A 44 -8.17 10.50 17.01
N ILE A 45 -6.89 10.49 16.62
CA ILE A 45 -6.05 9.29 16.65
C ILE A 45 -5.49 9.12 18.07
N LEU A 46 -5.81 8.02 18.72
CA LEU A 46 -5.36 7.73 20.09
C LEU A 46 -4.00 7.04 20.10
N ARG A 47 -3.80 6.06 19.22
CA ARG A 47 -2.50 5.41 18.99
C ARG A 47 -2.39 4.82 17.58
N ARG A 48 -1.17 4.82 17.06
CA ARG A 48 -0.73 3.99 15.91
C ARG A 48 0.00 2.75 16.47
N GLN A 49 -0.24 1.59 15.87
CA GLN A 49 0.40 0.33 16.22
C GLN A 49 1.16 -0.16 14.98
N TRP A 50 2.47 -0.39 15.14
CA TRP A 50 3.31 -0.88 14.05
C TRP A 50 3.40 -2.39 14.12
N ASN A 51 3.30 -3.07 12.96
CA ASN A 51 3.38 -4.53 12.84
C ASN A 51 2.36 -5.28 13.72
N LYS A 52 1.18 -4.68 13.94
CA LYS A 52 0.10 -5.23 14.77
C LYS A 52 -1.23 -4.77 14.22
N THR A 53 -2.22 -5.65 14.29
CA THR A 53 -3.61 -5.33 13.99
C THR A 53 -4.36 -4.97 15.29
N PRO A 54 -5.12 -3.88 15.33
CA PRO A 54 -5.33 -2.91 14.25
C PRO A 54 -4.15 -1.93 14.09
N ASP A 55 -3.94 -1.33 12.92
CA ASP A 55 -2.93 -0.27 12.71
C ASP A 55 -3.20 0.96 13.57
N TYR A 56 -4.46 1.28 13.82
CA TYR A 56 -4.86 2.47 14.58
C TYR A 56 -5.96 2.16 15.59
N ILE A 57 -5.87 2.83 16.74
CA ILE A 57 -7.02 3.05 17.62
C ILE A 57 -7.36 4.54 17.55
N VAL A 58 -8.62 4.82 17.27
CA VAL A 58 -9.15 6.17 17.10
C VAL A 58 -10.39 6.39 17.95
N LEU A 59 -10.73 7.65 18.19
CA LEU A 59 -11.95 8.05 18.87
C LEU A 59 -13.01 8.41 17.82
N LYS A 60 -14.22 7.84 17.96
CA LYS A 60 -15.38 8.17 17.13
C LYS A 60 -16.65 8.11 17.95
N ASN A 61 -17.41 9.20 17.98
CA ASN A 61 -18.60 9.38 18.81
C ASN A 61 -18.33 9.04 20.30
N GLY A 62 -17.19 9.51 20.82
CA GLY A 62 -16.75 9.25 22.19
C GLY A 62 -16.36 7.80 22.51
N LYS A 63 -16.27 6.90 21.52
CA LYS A 63 -15.86 5.50 21.70
C LYS A 63 -14.55 5.21 20.99
N GLU A 64 -13.74 4.32 21.58
CA GLU A 64 -12.59 3.75 20.89
C GLU A 64 -13.04 2.84 19.74
N VAL A 65 -12.39 2.99 18.59
CA VAL A 65 -12.65 2.23 17.37
C VAL A 65 -11.32 1.75 16.82
N LYS A 66 -11.26 0.46 16.45
CA LYS A 66 -10.11 -0.20 15.84
C LYS A 66 -10.16 -0.04 14.32
N VAL A 67 -9.10 0.50 13.74
CA VAL A 67 -8.99 0.76 12.30
C VAL A 67 -7.77 0.03 11.74
N GLU A 68 -8.00 -0.85 10.76
CA GLU A 68 -6.94 -1.46 9.95
C GLU A 68 -6.83 -0.74 8.60
N ILE A 69 -5.60 -0.54 8.13
CA ILE A 69 -5.29 0.01 6.81
C ILE A 69 -4.84 -1.13 5.91
N GLU A 70 -5.46 -1.23 4.73
CA GLU A 70 -5.13 -2.28 3.77
C GLU A 70 -5.01 -1.68 2.36
N TYR A 71 -4.16 -2.24 1.51
CA TYR A 71 -4.16 -1.80 0.10
C TYR A 71 -5.49 -2.14 -0.59
N LEU A 72 -5.94 -3.39 -0.44
CA LEU A 72 -7.22 -3.91 -0.94
C LEU A 72 -8.03 -4.49 0.22
N ALA A 73 -9.37 -4.49 0.13
CA ALA A 73 -10.18 -5.18 1.12
C ALA A 73 -9.82 -6.69 1.20
N SER A 74 -9.43 -7.31 0.09
CA SER A 74 -8.97 -8.70 0.08
C SER A 74 -7.64 -8.92 0.79
N SER A 75 -6.79 -7.88 0.93
CA SER A 75 -5.52 -7.97 1.68
C SER A 75 -5.78 -8.33 3.15
N PHE A 76 -6.85 -7.82 3.74
CA PHE A 76 -7.28 -8.18 5.11
C PHE A 76 -7.45 -9.69 5.30
N ILE A 77 -8.02 -10.37 4.29
CA ILE A 77 -8.19 -11.83 4.29
C ILE A 77 -6.85 -12.53 4.05
N GLN A 78 -6.05 -12.03 3.11
CA GLN A 78 -4.75 -12.59 2.75
C GLN A 78 -3.77 -12.57 3.93
N HIS A 79 -3.79 -11.50 4.73
CA HIS A 79 -3.03 -11.36 5.97
C HIS A 79 -3.55 -12.23 7.13
N LYS A 80 -4.68 -12.93 6.92
CA LYS A 80 -5.32 -13.84 7.90
C LYS A 80 -5.78 -13.12 9.17
N HIS A 81 -6.16 -11.86 9.07
CA HIS A 81 -6.78 -11.13 10.17
C HIS A 81 -8.15 -11.71 10.49
N LYS A 82 -8.50 -11.69 11.79
CA LYS A 82 -9.85 -12.02 12.22
C LYS A 82 -10.72 -10.79 12.08
N ILE A 83 -11.96 -10.97 11.64
CA ILE A 83 -12.97 -9.90 11.53
C ILE A 83 -13.13 -9.12 12.85
N SER A 84 -12.92 -9.75 14.01
CA SER A 84 -13.01 -9.10 15.33
C SER A 84 -11.82 -8.22 15.71
N GLU A 85 -10.72 -8.24 14.93
CA GLU A 85 -9.50 -7.49 15.23
C GLU A 85 -9.59 -6.02 14.79
N ALA A 86 -10.50 -5.70 13.88
CA ALA A 86 -10.79 -4.35 13.42
C ALA A 86 -12.30 -4.07 13.42
N ASP A 87 -12.70 -2.86 13.79
CA ASP A 87 -14.09 -2.41 13.67
C ASP A 87 -14.33 -1.80 12.28
N ILE A 88 -13.28 -1.20 11.73
CA ILE A 88 -13.27 -0.57 10.40
C ILE A 88 -12.00 -0.99 9.66
N VAL A 89 -12.14 -1.34 8.38
CA VAL A 89 -11.02 -1.45 7.43
C VAL A 89 -11.09 -0.26 6.49
N ILE A 90 -9.99 0.48 6.37
CA ILE A 90 -9.83 1.53 5.36
C ILE A 90 -8.91 0.99 4.27
N CYS A 91 -9.37 1.03 3.02
CA CYS A 91 -8.60 0.50 1.90
C CYS A 91 -8.65 1.40 0.67
N CYS A 92 -7.70 1.22 -0.24
CA CYS A 92 -7.69 1.93 -1.51
C CYS A 92 -8.89 1.52 -2.38
N LYS A 93 -9.23 0.23 -2.38
CA LYS A 93 -10.35 -0.33 -3.13
C LYS A 93 -11.03 -1.45 -2.37
N ASN A 94 -12.36 -1.40 -2.34
CA ASN A 94 -13.19 -2.47 -1.80
C ASN A 94 -13.48 -3.54 -2.86
N ASP A 95 -12.51 -4.43 -3.09
CA ASP A 95 -12.55 -5.48 -4.11
C ASP A 95 -13.30 -6.75 -3.68
N VAL A 96 -13.55 -6.92 -2.38
CA VAL A 96 -14.31 -8.05 -1.82
C VAL A 96 -15.18 -7.61 -0.64
N GLU A 97 -16.37 -8.19 -0.52
CA GLU A 97 -17.23 -7.94 0.63
C GLU A 97 -16.67 -8.59 1.91
N LEU A 98 -16.26 -7.76 2.89
CA LEU A 98 -15.88 -8.22 4.22
C LEU A 98 -17.08 -8.22 5.17
N LYS A 99 -17.71 -9.39 5.35
CA LYS A 99 -18.88 -9.52 6.22
C LYS A 99 -18.50 -9.37 7.70
N GLY A 100 -19.19 -8.47 8.39
CA GLY A 100 -19.04 -8.27 9.84
C GLY A 100 -18.01 -7.20 10.25
N VAL A 101 -17.36 -6.55 9.29
CA VAL A 101 -16.52 -5.36 9.52
C VAL A 101 -16.95 -4.25 8.57
N LYS A 102 -16.84 -3.00 9.01
CA LYS A 102 -17.17 -1.87 8.15
C LYS A 102 -15.98 -1.58 7.23
N VAL A 103 -16.21 -1.48 5.93
CA VAL A 103 -15.18 -1.06 4.97
C VAL A 103 -15.40 0.39 4.56
N ILE A 104 -14.33 1.19 4.58
CA ILE A 104 -14.29 2.52 3.98
C ILE A 104 -13.28 2.45 2.83
N ALA A 105 -13.79 2.54 1.63
CA ALA A 105 -12.99 2.51 0.42
C ALA A 105 -12.62 3.95 0.03
N LEU A 106 -11.36 4.16 -0.36
CA LEU A 106 -10.82 5.47 -0.74
C LEU A 106 -10.78 5.64 -2.26
N ASP A 107 -11.62 4.92 -2.99
CA ASP A 107 -11.65 4.78 -4.46
C ASP A 107 -11.61 6.13 -5.20
N ASP A 108 -12.28 7.15 -4.64
CA ASP A 108 -12.38 8.51 -5.21
C ASP A 108 -11.32 9.48 -4.67
N VAL A 109 -10.61 9.07 -3.63
CA VAL A 109 -9.49 9.83 -3.09
C VAL A 109 -8.28 9.38 -3.88
N PHE A 110 -7.70 10.29 -4.67
CA PHE A 110 -6.39 10.11 -5.30
C PHE A 110 -5.31 10.07 -4.20
N VAL A 111 -5.33 9.03 -3.37
CA VAL A 111 -4.27 8.71 -2.43
C VAL A 111 -3.16 8.16 -3.29
N CYS A 112 -2.30 9.07 -3.73
CA CYS A 112 -0.96 8.73 -4.16
C CYS A 112 -0.87 7.93 -5.48
N ALA A 113 -1.84 7.94 -6.40
CA ALA A 113 -1.62 7.33 -7.71
C ALA A 113 -0.36 7.90 -8.38
N ASN A 114 -0.18 9.23 -8.34
CA ASN A 114 1.04 9.87 -8.82
C ASN A 114 2.26 9.58 -7.93
N ASP A 115 2.14 9.62 -6.60
CA ASP A 115 3.29 9.37 -5.71
C ASP A 115 3.76 7.91 -5.78
N ILE A 116 2.82 6.97 -5.92
CA ILE A 116 3.07 5.54 -6.14
C ILE A 116 3.70 5.36 -7.52
N ILE A 117 3.17 5.98 -8.58
CA ILE A 117 3.77 5.94 -9.92
C ILE A 117 5.21 6.49 -9.88
N GLU A 118 5.43 7.65 -9.26
CA GLU A 118 6.77 8.23 -9.13
C GLU A 118 7.72 7.31 -8.36
N LYS A 119 7.23 6.68 -7.27
CA LYS A 119 8.04 5.72 -6.50
C LYS A 119 8.33 4.46 -7.29
N LEU A 120 7.37 3.95 -8.05
CA LEU A 120 7.54 2.80 -8.93
C LEU A 120 8.56 3.10 -10.03
N GLU A 121 8.51 4.28 -10.64
CA GLU A 121 9.49 4.74 -11.63
C GLU A 121 10.89 4.95 -11.03
N GLU A 122 10.99 5.39 -9.77
CA GLU A 122 12.25 5.45 -9.02
C GLU A 122 12.84 4.05 -8.81
N ILE A 123 12.02 3.10 -8.33
CA ILE A 123 12.44 1.71 -8.09
C ILE A 123 12.88 1.04 -9.40
N ARG A 124 12.11 1.25 -10.48
CA ARG A 124 12.42 0.72 -11.81
C ARG A 124 13.76 1.23 -12.33
N ARG A 125 14.02 2.53 -12.23
CA ARG A 125 15.32 3.14 -12.62
C ARG A 125 16.49 2.51 -11.88
N LYS A 126 16.40 2.41 -10.55
CA LYS A 126 17.45 1.81 -9.71
C LYS A 126 17.75 0.36 -10.09
N ARG A 127 16.72 -0.42 -10.47
CA ARG A 127 16.90 -1.79 -10.93
C ARG A 127 17.64 -1.87 -12.28
N ILE A 128 17.25 -1.04 -13.24
CA ILE A 128 17.91 -0.98 -14.56
C ILE A 128 19.38 -0.58 -14.41
N GLU A 129 19.68 0.40 -13.54
CA GLU A 129 21.05 0.82 -13.23
C GLU A 129 21.87 -0.34 -12.65
N ALA A 130 21.33 -1.08 -11.67
CA ALA A 130 22.00 -2.23 -11.08
C ALA A 130 22.25 -3.37 -12.09
N GLU A 131 21.27 -3.67 -12.93
CA GLU A 131 21.39 -4.70 -13.99
C GLU A 131 22.43 -4.30 -15.04
N THR A 132 22.44 -3.02 -15.44
CA THR A 132 23.44 -2.46 -16.37
C THR A 132 24.85 -2.55 -15.78
N GLN A 133 25.01 -2.17 -14.51
CA GLN A 133 26.29 -2.23 -13.81
C GLN A 133 26.81 -3.67 -13.72
N ASN A 134 25.94 -4.62 -13.36
CA ASN A 134 26.28 -6.05 -13.32
C ASN A 134 26.70 -6.59 -14.69
N PHE A 135 26.04 -6.15 -15.77
CA PHE A 135 26.41 -6.52 -17.14
C PHE A 135 27.80 -5.99 -17.52
N ILE A 136 28.08 -4.71 -17.23
CA ILE A 136 29.39 -4.09 -17.49
C ILE A 136 30.49 -4.84 -16.73
N GLU A 137 30.29 -5.14 -15.45
CA GLU A 137 31.26 -5.90 -14.64
C GLU A 137 31.53 -7.30 -15.20
N ARG A 138 30.49 -7.99 -15.68
CA ARG A 138 30.64 -9.29 -16.37
C ARG A 138 31.44 -9.16 -17.66
N VAL A 139 31.17 -8.14 -18.47
CA VAL A 139 31.91 -7.89 -19.71
C VAL A 139 33.37 -7.61 -19.39
N TRP A 140 33.67 -6.67 -18.48
CA TRP A 140 35.04 -6.33 -18.05
C TRP A 140 35.82 -7.54 -17.54
N LYS A 141 35.18 -8.40 -16.73
CA LYS A 141 35.77 -9.64 -16.24
C LYS A 141 36.11 -10.62 -17.37
N ASN A 142 35.27 -10.69 -18.40
CA ASN A 142 35.46 -11.59 -19.54
C ASN A 142 36.50 -11.08 -20.56
N ILE A 143 36.66 -9.76 -20.70
CA ILE A 143 37.68 -9.16 -21.59
C ILE A 143 39.04 -8.97 -20.90
N GLY A 144 39.21 -9.46 -19.67
CA GLY A 144 40.50 -9.44 -18.96
C GLY A 144 40.95 -8.04 -18.49
N VAL A 145 40.04 -7.05 -18.50
CA VAL A 145 40.33 -5.70 -18.00
C VAL A 145 40.26 -5.75 -16.47
N LYS A 146 41.43 -5.78 -15.82
CA LYS A 146 41.50 -5.52 -14.37
C LYS A 146 41.33 -4.01 -14.15
N LYS A 147 40.43 -3.65 -13.22
CA LYS A 147 40.30 -2.29 -12.69
C LYS A 147 41.65 -1.76 -12.19
#